data_AF-A0A937EZD9-F1
#
_entry.id   AF-A0A937EZD9-F1
#
_cell.length_a   1.000
_cell.length_b   1.000
_cell.length_c   1.000
_cell.angle_alpha   90.00
_cell.angle_beta   90.00
_cell.angle_gamma   90.00
#
_symmetry.space_group_name_H-M   'P 1'
#
loop_
_entity.id
_entity.type
_entity.pdbx_description
1 polymer ?
#
loop_
_entity_poly.entity_id
_entity_poly.type
_entity_poly.pdbx_seq_one_letter_code
_entity_poly.pdbx_strand_id
1 'polypeptide(L)'
;MLPLSHQSEYQVLQQQVETLQTMLATSPIAVAALKSAISELQTFFQTDILSRSIAELDPQLAQRIQSYQVEIDKQLRLLGMDVMFLQAARQIATIEQRQQQIRDRLNLLLRYCDALLGAT
;
A
#
# COMPACT_ATOMS: atom_id res chain seq x y z
N MET A 1 -5.39 17.43 -5.88
CA MET A 1 -4.38 17.23 -4.83
C MET A 1 -5.08 17.29 -3.49
N LEU A 2 -4.59 16.53 -2.50
CA LEU A 2 -5.12 16.56 -1.14
C LEU A 2 -4.89 17.91 -0.46
N PRO A 3 -5.77 18.34 0.47
CA PRO A 3 -5.46 19.42 1.41
C PRO A 3 -4.26 19.04 2.28
N LEU A 4 -3.47 20.03 2.71
CA LEU A 4 -2.26 19.80 3.53
C LEU A 4 -2.54 18.97 4.79
N SER A 5 -3.72 19.15 5.41
CA SER A 5 -4.17 18.41 6.60
C SER A 5 -4.30 16.90 6.38
N HIS A 6 -4.36 16.45 5.12
CA HIS A 6 -4.49 15.03 4.77
C HIS A 6 -3.26 14.52 4.03
N GLN A 7 -2.31 15.38 3.63
CA GLN A 7 -1.14 14.94 2.84
C GLN A 7 -0.16 14.10 3.69
N SER A 8 0.00 14.41 4.97
CA SER A 8 0.98 13.75 5.84
C SER A 8 0.77 12.24 5.91
N GLU A 9 -0.47 11.77 5.98
CA GLU A 9 -0.73 10.33 6.13
C GLU A 9 -0.47 9.58 4.82
N TYR A 10 -0.79 10.19 3.67
CA TYR A 10 -0.48 9.59 2.37
C TYR A 10 1.00 9.64 2.03
N GLN A 11 1.75 10.61 2.54
CA GLN A 11 3.23 10.61 2.48
C GLN A 11 3.81 9.47 3.31
N VAL A 12 3.31 9.25 4.53
CA VAL A 12 3.73 8.11 5.37
C VAL A 12 3.38 6.78 4.69
N LEU A 13 2.18 6.67 4.10
CA LEU A 13 1.77 5.51 3.31
C LEU A 13 2.73 5.25 2.16
N GLN A 14 3.05 6.27 1.36
CA GLN A 14 4.01 6.19 0.26
C GLN A 14 5.38 5.70 0.75
N GLN A 15 5.90 6.26 1.83
CA GLN A 15 7.20 5.88 2.38
C GLN A 15 7.23 4.41 2.86
N GLN A 16 6.15 3.94 3.48
CA GLN A 16 6.01 2.54 3.89
C GLN A 16 5.97 1.60 2.67
N VAL A 17 5.27 1.99 1.60
CA VAL A 17 5.23 1.22 0.35
C VAL A 17 6.62 1.15 -0.33
N GLU A 18 7.37 2.25 -0.36
CA GLU A 18 8.76 2.27 -0.86
C GLU A 18 9.70 1.39 -0.02
N THR A 19 9.51 1.39 1.30
CA THR A 19 10.24 0.52 2.22
C THR A 19 9.99 -0.95 1.88
N LEU A 20 8.74 -1.33 1.63
CA LEU A 20 8.39 -2.69 1.19
C LEU A 20 9.03 -3.05 -0.16
N GLN A 21 9.13 -2.11 -1.11
CA GLN A 21 9.83 -2.35 -2.38
C GLN A 21 11.32 -2.65 -2.14
N THR A 22 11.95 -1.91 -1.23
CA THR A 22 13.36 -2.12 -0.86
C THR A 22 13.57 -3.49 -0.20
N MET A 23 12.66 -3.89 0.69
CA MET A 23 12.69 -5.23 1.31
C MET A 23 12.55 -6.35 0.26
N LEU A 24 11.69 -6.15 -0.75
CA LEU A 24 11.48 -7.11 -1.83
C LEU A 24 12.67 -7.21 -2.80
N ALA A 25 13.48 -6.16 -2.91
CA ALA A 25 14.69 -6.13 -3.71
C ALA A 25 15.90 -6.82 -3.02
N THR A 26 15.79 -7.13 -1.73
CA THR A 26 16.86 -7.79 -0.96
C THR A 26 16.89 -9.29 -1.25
N SER A 27 18.09 -9.88 -1.38
CA SER A 27 18.26 -11.33 -1.57
C SER A 27 19.20 -11.92 -0.51
N PRO A 28 18.75 -12.90 0.30
CA PRO A 28 17.41 -13.48 0.33
C PRO A 28 16.38 -12.53 0.97
N ILE A 29 15.12 -12.60 0.52
CA ILE A 29 14.02 -11.82 1.10
C ILE A 29 13.71 -12.35 2.52
N ALA A 30 13.70 -11.46 3.50
CA ALA A 30 13.22 -11.76 4.85
C ALA A 30 11.68 -11.79 4.88
N VAL A 31 11.06 -12.87 4.40
CA VAL A 31 9.60 -12.97 4.22
C VAL A 31 8.80 -12.71 5.49
N ALA A 32 9.31 -13.14 6.66
CA ALA A 32 8.65 -12.85 7.94
C ALA A 32 8.62 -11.35 8.26
N ALA A 33 9.73 -10.64 8.02
CA ALA A 33 9.79 -9.20 8.20
C ALA A 33 8.89 -8.48 7.18
N LEU A 34 8.89 -8.92 5.92
CA LEU A 34 8.01 -8.39 4.88
C LEU A 34 6.53 -8.50 5.28
N LYS A 35 6.13 -9.66 5.83
CA LYS A 35 4.78 -9.88 6.33
C LYS A 35 4.42 -8.94 7.49
N SER A 36 5.33 -8.73 8.44
CA SER A 36 5.12 -7.78 9.55
C SER A 36 4.88 -6.37 9.01
N ALA A 37 5.77 -5.90 8.14
CA ALA A 37 5.68 -4.57 7.55
C ALA A 37 4.39 -4.38 6.72
N ILE A 38 3.93 -5.41 6.01
CA ILE A 38 2.62 -5.36 5.30
C ILE A 38 1.45 -5.27 6.30
N SER A 39 1.51 -5.99 7.42
CA SER A 39 0.48 -5.92 8.47
C SER A 39 0.44 -4.54 9.14
N GLU A 40 1.61 -3.93 9.36
CA GLU A 40 1.74 -2.58 9.90
C GLU A 40 1.17 -1.54 8.93
N LEU A 41 1.50 -1.64 7.63
CA LEU A 41 0.92 -0.81 6.57
C LEU A 41 -0.62 -0.92 6.50
N GLN A 42 -1.14 -2.15 6.58
CA GLN A 42 -2.58 -2.40 6.62
C GLN A 42 -3.23 -1.74 7.84
N THR A 43 -2.60 -1.86 9.02
CA THR A 43 -3.10 -1.27 10.25
C THR A 43 -3.13 0.25 10.14
N PHE A 44 -2.00 0.85 9.76
CA PHE A 44 -1.87 2.30 9.58
C PHE A 44 -2.94 2.86 8.64
N PHE A 45 -3.20 2.20 7.52
CA PHE A 45 -4.25 2.65 6.60
C PHE A 45 -5.64 2.65 7.27
N GLN A 46 -5.97 1.63 8.04
CA GLN A 46 -7.26 1.54 8.74
C GLN A 46 -7.36 2.54 9.90
N THR A 47 -6.30 2.73 10.67
CA THR A 47 -6.33 3.48 11.93
C THR A 47 -6.06 4.97 11.76
N ASP A 48 -5.25 5.36 10.77
CA ASP A 48 -4.76 6.73 10.64
C ASP A 48 -5.30 7.44 9.40
N ILE A 49 -5.58 6.70 8.32
CA ILE A 49 -6.13 7.26 7.08
C ILE A 49 -7.66 7.18 7.07
N LEU A 50 -8.24 5.99 7.24
CA LEU A 50 -9.70 5.83 7.16
C LEU A 50 -10.46 6.43 8.35
N SER A 51 -9.80 6.61 9.50
CA SER A 51 -10.41 7.25 10.67
C SER A 51 -10.56 8.76 10.52
N ARG A 52 -9.87 9.37 9.54
CA ARG A 52 -9.95 10.81 9.28
C ARG A 52 -11.18 11.16 8.46
N SER A 53 -11.96 12.11 8.98
CA SER A 53 -13.09 12.66 8.24
C SER A 53 -12.62 13.37 6.97
N ILE A 54 -13.28 13.03 5.87
CA ILE A 54 -13.22 13.76 4.59
C ILE A 54 -14.55 14.47 4.30
N ALA A 55 -15.50 14.44 5.23
CA ALA A 55 -16.85 14.97 5.04
C ALA A 55 -16.89 16.51 4.97
N GLU A 56 -15.89 17.17 5.54
CA GLU A 56 -15.74 18.64 5.53
C GLU A 56 -15.08 19.16 4.25
N LEU A 57 -14.60 18.26 3.38
CA LEU A 57 -13.99 18.62 2.11
C LEU A 57 -15.06 18.93 1.04
N ASP A 58 -14.65 19.61 -0.02
CA ASP A 58 -15.48 19.75 -1.22
C ASP A 58 -16.03 18.38 -1.67
N PRO A 59 -17.34 18.25 -2.00
CA PRO A 59 -17.95 16.96 -2.30
C PRO A 59 -17.27 16.19 -3.43
N GLN A 60 -16.78 16.87 -4.48
CA GLN A 60 -16.11 16.21 -5.59
C GLN A 60 -14.74 15.69 -5.16
N LEU A 61 -14.02 16.48 -4.36
CA LEU A 61 -12.75 16.08 -3.78
C LEU A 61 -12.93 14.89 -2.81
N ALA A 62 -13.93 14.96 -1.92
CA ALA A 62 -14.25 13.88 -0.98
C ALA A 62 -14.58 12.58 -1.72
N GLN A 63 -15.42 12.63 -2.76
CA GLN A 63 -15.75 11.47 -3.59
C GLN A 63 -14.51 10.87 -4.26
N ARG A 64 -13.62 11.72 -4.80
CA ARG A 64 -12.36 11.28 -5.40
C ARG A 64 -11.46 10.58 -4.38
N ILE A 65 -11.30 11.17 -3.19
CA ILE A 65 -10.48 10.58 -2.11
C ILE A 65 -11.06 9.23 -1.69
N GLN A 66 -12.37 9.15 -1.48
CA GLN A 66 -13.05 7.90 -1.12
C GLN A 66 -12.84 6.81 -2.17
N SER A 67 -12.90 7.16 -3.47
CA SER A 67 -12.62 6.20 -4.54
C SER A 67 -11.20 5.63 -4.46
N TYR A 68 -10.19 6.46 -4.19
CA TYR A 68 -8.83 5.97 -3.99
C TYR A 68 -8.69 5.15 -2.71
N GLN A 69 -9.35 5.54 -1.62
CA GLN A 69 -9.33 4.78 -0.37
C GLN A 69 -9.88 3.36 -0.56
N VAL A 70 -10.96 3.19 -1.32
CA VAL A 70 -11.52 1.87 -1.66
C VAL A 70 -10.52 1.02 -2.45
N GLU A 71 -9.86 1.61 -3.45
CA GLU A 71 -8.88 0.89 -4.24
C GLU A 71 -7.59 0.57 -3.45
N ILE A 72 -7.12 1.47 -2.60
CA ILE A 72 -5.98 1.22 -1.70
C ILE A 72 -6.32 0.07 -0.74
N ASP A 73 -7.47 0.12 -0.07
CA ASP A 73 -7.93 -0.93 0.85
C ASP A 73 -7.97 -2.31 0.18
N LYS A 74 -8.51 -2.37 -1.04
CA LYS A 74 -8.54 -3.59 -1.85
C LYS A 74 -7.12 -4.10 -2.14
N GLN A 75 -6.20 -3.23 -2.58
CA GLN A 75 -4.83 -3.66 -2.88
C GLN A 75 -4.09 -4.10 -1.62
N LEU A 76 -4.29 -3.44 -0.48
CA LEU A 76 -3.70 -3.84 0.80
C LEU A 76 -4.17 -5.22 1.25
N ARG A 77 -5.46 -5.54 1.11
CA ARG A 77 -5.97 -6.90 1.40
C ARG A 77 -5.34 -7.96 0.51
N LEU A 78 -5.24 -7.69 -0.79
CA LEU A 78 -4.62 -8.63 -1.75
C LEU A 78 -3.12 -8.78 -1.50
N LEU A 79 -2.43 -7.71 -1.11
CA LEU A 79 -1.01 -7.74 -0.72
C LEU A 79 -0.78 -8.66 0.49
N GLY A 80 -1.69 -8.64 1.47
CA GLY A 80 -1.69 -9.58 2.59
C GLY A 80 -1.82 -11.04 2.15
N MET A 81 -2.67 -11.33 1.17
CA MET A 81 -2.79 -12.69 0.61
C MET A 81 -1.52 -13.11 -0.13
N ASP A 82 -0.94 -12.21 -0.93
CA ASP A 82 0.25 -12.52 -1.71
C ASP A 82 1.46 -12.84 -0.83
N VAL A 83 1.66 -12.13 0.28
CA VAL A 83 2.75 -12.44 1.21
C VAL A 83 2.52 -13.76 1.95
N MET A 84 1.27 -14.14 2.26
CA MET A 84 0.97 -15.47 2.80
C MET A 84 1.29 -16.57 1.79
N PHE A 85 0.97 -16.37 0.51
CA PHE A 85 1.33 -17.32 -0.54
C PHE A 85 2.84 -17.40 -0.78
N LEU A 86 3.54 -16.27 -0.73
CA LEU A 86 5.01 -16.25 -0.80
C LEU A 86 5.63 -17.05 0.35
N GLN A 87 5.12 -16.87 1.57
CA GLN A 87 5.59 -17.62 2.75
C GLN A 87 5.43 -19.13 2.60
N ALA A 88 4.36 -19.59 1.93
CA ALA A 88 4.08 -21.00 1.73
C ALA A 88 4.78 -21.61 0.49
N ALA A 89 5.29 -20.77 -0.41
CA ALA A 89 5.88 -21.21 -1.67
C ALA A 89 7.21 -21.94 -1.47
N ARG A 90 7.39 -23.06 -2.19
CA ARG A 90 8.61 -23.89 -2.14
C ARG A 90 9.33 -24.02 -3.48
N GLN A 91 8.60 -23.83 -4.58
CA GLN A 91 9.15 -23.88 -5.92
C GLN A 91 9.64 -22.48 -6.32
N ILE A 92 10.83 -22.41 -6.91
CA ILE A 92 11.46 -21.14 -7.32
C ILE A 92 10.53 -20.35 -8.25
N ALA A 93 9.94 -21.00 -9.26
CA ALA A 93 9.00 -20.36 -10.18
C ALA A 93 7.80 -19.73 -9.45
N THR A 94 7.23 -20.42 -8.45
CA THR A 94 6.13 -19.89 -7.65
C THR A 94 6.60 -18.72 -6.77
N ILE A 95 7.78 -18.80 -6.18
CA ILE A 95 8.36 -17.72 -5.37
C ILE A 95 8.53 -16.46 -6.23
N GLU A 96 9.14 -16.58 -7.41
CA GLU A 96 9.34 -15.47 -8.35
C GLU A 96 8.01 -14.85 -8.81
N GLN A 97 7.03 -15.70 -9.15
CA GLN A 97 5.68 -15.24 -9.50
C GLN A 97 5.03 -14.44 -8.36
N ARG A 98 5.14 -14.92 -7.11
CA ARG A 98 4.58 -14.21 -5.95
C ARG A 98 5.30 -12.90 -5.67
N GLN A 99 6.63 -12.87 -5.78
CA GLN A 99 7.38 -11.62 -5.67
C GLN A 99 6.95 -10.61 -6.74
N GLN A 100 6.74 -11.04 -7.98
CA GLN A 100 6.28 -10.15 -9.04
C GLN A 100 4.88 -9.59 -8.74
N GLN A 101 3.95 -10.42 -8.27
CA GLN A 101 2.60 -9.96 -7.88
C GLN A 101 2.64 -8.91 -6.77
N ILE A 102 3.49 -9.12 -5.76
CA ILE A 102 3.72 -8.15 -4.69
C ILE A 102 4.26 -6.84 -5.27
N ARG A 103 5.28 -6.91 -6.14
CA ARG A 103 5.89 -5.73 -6.80
C ARG A 103 4.85 -4.93 -7.58
N ASP A 104 4.02 -5.60 -8.37
CA ASP A 104 2.99 -4.95 -9.18
C ASP A 104 1.95 -4.22 -8.32
N ARG A 105 1.56 -4.80 -7.18
CA ARG A 105 0.65 -4.11 -6.23
C ARG A 105 1.30 -2.93 -5.55
N LEU A 106 2.56 -3.06 -5.11
CA LEU A 106 3.27 -1.92 -4.50
C LEU A 106 3.38 -0.77 -5.50
N ASN A 107 3.69 -1.05 -6.77
CA ASN A 107 3.68 -0.04 -7.82
C ASN A 107 2.31 0.64 -8.01
N LEU A 108 1.22 -0.14 -7.95
CA LEU A 108 -0.12 0.41 -8.04
C LEU A 108 -0.49 1.29 -6.85
N LEU A 109 -0.10 0.88 -5.63
CA LEU A 109 -0.27 1.69 -4.42
C LEU A 109 0.48 3.03 -4.51
N LEU A 110 1.72 3.03 -5.01
CA LEU A 110 2.47 4.28 -5.24
C LEU A 110 1.73 5.21 -6.20
N ARG A 111 1.20 4.69 -7.33
CA ARG A 111 0.42 5.51 -8.28
C ARG A 111 -0.82 6.14 -7.64
N TYR A 112 -1.46 5.46 -6.69
CA TYR A 112 -2.58 6.03 -5.94
C TYR A 112 -2.11 7.14 -4.98
N CYS A 113 -0.99 6.95 -4.29
CA CYS A 113 -0.37 7.99 -3.48
C CYS A 113 -0.01 9.21 -4.33
N ASP A 114 0.67 9.02 -5.46
CA ASP A 114 1.07 10.07 -6.40
C ASP A 114 -0.14 10.90 -6.88
N ALA A 115 -1.22 10.21 -7.30
CA ALA A 115 -2.44 10.85 -7.77
C ALA A 115 -3.18 11.66 -6.68
N LEU A 116 -3.01 11.29 -5.41
CA LEU A 116 -3.57 12.00 -4.26
C LEU A 116 -2.69 13.18 -3.81
N LEU A 117 -1.37 12.96 -3.75
CA LEU A 117 -0.36 13.95 -3.37
C LEU A 117 -0.10 14.99 -4.47
N GLY A 118 -0.40 14.68 -5.72
CA GLY A 118 -0.17 15.57 -6.85
C GLY A 118 1.26 15.53 -7.39
N ALA A 119 2.02 14.48 -7.08
CA ALA A 119 3.29 14.20 -7.75
C ALA A 119 2.96 13.51 -9.09
N THR A 120 3.28 14.14 -10.22
CA THR A 120 3.14 13.57 -11.57
C THR A 120 4.42 13.77 -12.35
#